data_AF-A0A523W777-F1
#
_entry.id   AF-A0A523W777-F1
#
_cell.length_a   1.000
_cell.length_b   1.000
_cell.length_c   1.000
_cell.angle_alpha   90.00
_cell.angle_beta   90.00
_cell.angle_gamma   90.00
#
_symmetry.space_group_name_H-M   'P 1'
#
loop_
_entity.id
_entity.type
_entity.pdbx_description
1 polymer ?
#
loop_
_entity_poly.entity_id
_entity_poly.type
_entity_poly.pdbx_seq_one_letter_code
_entity_poly.pdbx_strand_id
1 'polypeptide(L)'
;MSSQICGRCNKIINPGDLFYRLTIKVFADFDGVINIKGKKMDLNKEFEKIKSCPEDLLEEEVYKEFDFILCPRCKEIYCANPLYLPLGDVKLDNNV
;
A
#
# COMPACT_ATOMS: atom_id res chain seq x y z
N MET A 1 3.81 21.97 -21.81
CA MET A 1 3.42 21.48 -20.47
C MET A 1 2.37 20.41 -20.67
N SER A 2 2.61 19.19 -20.19
CA SER A 2 1.72 18.05 -20.41
C SER A 2 0.57 18.05 -19.40
N SER A 3 -0.63 17.74 -19.87
CA SER A 3 -1.77 17.44 -19.01
C SER A 3 -1.49 16.16 -18.20
N GLN A 4 -1.96 16.14 -16.95
CA GLN A 4 -1.85 14.98 -16.06
C GLN A 4 -3.21 14.29 -15.94
N ILE A 5 -3.22 13.02 -15.55
CA ILE A 5 -4.45 12.24 -15.37
C ILE A 5 -4.55 11.84 -13.90
N CYS A 6 -5.71 12.08 -13.29
CA CYS A 6 -5.99 11.62 -11.94
C CYS A 6 -6.07 10.08 -11.91
N GLY A 7 -5.22 9.42 -11.12
CA GLY A 7 -5.17 7.96 -11.01
C GLY A 7 -6.41 7.30 -10.41
N ARG A 8 -7.34 8.08 -9.82
CA ARG A 8 -8.58 7.56 -9.24
C ARG A 8 -9.80 7.73 -10.15
N CYS A 9 -10.00 8.92 -10.72
CA CYS A 9 -11.21 9.24 -11.50
C CYS A 9 -10.93 9.47 -12.99
N ASN A 10 -9.68 9.29 -13.43
CA ASN A 10 -9.22 9.52 -14.80
C ASN A 10 -9.48 10.93 -15.35
N LYS A 11 -9.77 11.90 -14.47
CA LYS A 11 -9.96 13.29 -14.86
C LYS A 11 -8.65 13.87 -15.38
N ILE A 12 -8.73 14.54 -16.53
CA ILE A 12 -7.62 15.31 -17.13
C ILE A 12 -7.43 16.59 -16.31
N ILE A 13 -6.19 16.84 -15.90
CA ILE A 13 -5.72 18.00 -15.17
C ILE A 13 -4.90 18.84 -16.16
N ASN A 14 -5.36 20.05 -16.44
CA ASN A 14 -4.70 20.91 -17.41
C ASN A 14 -3.46 21.57 -16.79
N PRO A 15 -2.50 22.01 -17.61
CA PRO A 15 -1.40 22.84 -17.13
C PRO A 15 -1.91 24.08 -16.39
N GLY A 16 -1.50 24.26 -15.14
CA GLY A 16 -1.96 25.36 -14.26
C GLY A 16 -3.05 24.97 -13.26
N ASP A 17 -3.68 23.81 -13.43
CA ASP A 17 -4.63 23.29 -12.44
C ASP A 17 -3.90 22.71 -11.22
N LEU A 18 -4.55 22.78 -10.06
CA LEU A 18 -4.02 22.21 -8.82
C LEU A 18 -4.12 20.68 -8.86
N PHE A 19 -2.99 20.00 -8.63
CA PHE A 19 -2.93 18.56 -8.46
C PHE A 19 -2.08 18.18 -7.26
N TYR A 20 -2.28 16.95 -6.78
CA TYR A 20 -1.60 16.39 -5.63
C TYR A 20 -0.86 15.13 -6.04
N ARG A 21 0.34 14.93 -5.50
CA ARG A 21 1.08 13.68 -5.63
C ARG A 21 0.90 12.89 -4.34
N LEU A 22 0.37 11.68 -4.45
CA LEU A 22 0.22 10.73 -3.36
C LEU A 22 1.30 9.66 -3.50
N THR A 23 2.16 9.54 -2.51
CA THR A 23 3.19 8.51 -2.44
C THR A 23 2.84 7.55 -1.29
N ILE A 24 2.67 6.27 -1.59
CA ILE A 24 2.40 5.21 -0.61
C ILE A 24 3.65 4.35 -0.49
N LYS A 25 4.20 4.21 0.72
CA LYS A 25 5.37 3.37 1.00
C LYS A 25 4.96 2.24 1.95
N VAL A 26 5.29 1.01 1.59
CA VAL A 26 5.07 -0.19 2.38
C VAL A 26 6.44 -0.73 2.76
N PHE A 27 6.64 -1.01 4.04
CA PHE A 27 7.86 -1.60 4.58
C PHE A 27 7.49 -2.89 5.32
N ALA A 28 8.27 -3.94 5.11
CA ALA A 28 8.22 -5.10 6.00
C ALA A 28 8.80 -4.71 7.36
N ASP A 29 7.98 -4.83 8.41
CA ASP A 29 8.43 -4.66 9.78
C ASP A 29 8.70 -6.04 10.40
N PHE A 30 9.76 -6.13 11.19
CA PHE A 30 10.15 -7.35 11.88
C PHE A 30 10.09 -7.11 13.39
N ASP A 31 9.13 -7.79 14.04
CA ASP A 31 8.82 -7.66 15.47
C ASP A 31 9.85 -8.33 16.41
N GLY A 32 10.92 -8.91 15.85
CA GLY A 32 11.98 -9.58 16.60
C GLY A 32 11.66 -11.01 17.02
N VAL A 33 10.47 -11.53 16.71
CA VAL A 33 10.03 -12.85 17.18
C VAL A 33 10.07 -13.87 16.04
N ILE A 34 11.05 -14.79 16.10
CA ILE A 34 11.08 -15.96 15.21
C ILE A 34 10.56 -17.17 15.98
N ASN A 35 9.33 -17.58 15.70
CA ASN A 35 8.72 -18.74 16.36
C ASN A 35 9.20 -20.05 15.73
N ILE A 36 10.39 -20.50 16.13
CA ILE A 36 10.97 -21.77 15.69
C ILE A 36 10.31 -22.91 16.49
N LYS A 37 9.16 -23.38 16.03
CA LYS A 37 8.51 -24.58 16.59
C LYS A 37 9.35 -25.82 16.32
N GLY A 38 10.28 -26.15 17.21
CA GLY A 38 10.80 -27.51 17.53
C GLY A 38 11.23 -28.48 16.42
N LYS A 39 11.14 -28.14 15.14
CA LYS A 39 11.70 -28.91 14.04
C LYS A 39 13.18 -28.56 13.94
N LYS A 40 14.03 -29.58 13.78
CA LYS A 40 15.38 -29.40 13.22
C LYS A 40 15.21 -28.65 11.89
N MET A 41 15.34 -27.33 11.92
CA MET A 41 15.43 -26.52 10.71
C MET A 41 16.79 -26.83 10.11
N ASP A 42 16.75 -27.45 8.95
CA ASP A 42 17.94 -27.70 8.15
C ASP A 42 18.28 -26.37 7.48
N LEU A 43 19.08 -25.54 8.16
CA LEU A 43 19.40 -24.16 7.74
C LEU A 43 19.87 -24.12 6.28
N ASN A 44 20.61 -25.14 5.84
CA ASN A 44 21.07 -25.25 4.46
C ASN A 44 19.92 -25.31 3.45
N LYS A 45 18.80 -25.97 3.76
CA LYS A 45 17.63 -26.03 2.87
C LYS A 45 16.87 -24.71 2.80
N GLU A 46 16.80 -23.98 3.91
CA GLU A 46 16.17 -22.64 3.90
C GLU A 46 17.05 -21.62 3.17
N PHE A 47 18.38 -21.68 3.34
CA PHE A 47 19.30 -20.86 2.55
C PHE A 47 19.23 -21.14 1.04
N GLU A 48 19.09 -22.41 0.64
CA GLU A 48 18.92 -22.76 -0.77
C GLU A 48 17.59 -22.24 -1.36
N LYS A 49 16.51 -22.20 -0.56
CA LYS A 49 15.24 -21.59 -1.00
C LYS A 49 15.36 -20.09 -1.21
N ILE A 50 16.09 -19.40 -0.33
CA ILE A 50 16.31 -17.95 -0.46
C ILE A 50 17.19 -17.66 -1.67
N LYS A 51 18.25 -18.45 -1.92
CA LYS A 51 19.08 -18.34 -3.14
C LYS A 51 18.33 -18.64 -4.43
N SER A 52 17.31 -19.48 -4.36
CA SER A 52 16.42 -19.78 -5.48
C SER A 52 15.38 -18.67 -5.73
N CYS A 53 15.23 -17.72 -4.82
CA CYS A 53 14.32 -16.61 -4.98
C CYS A 53 15.02 -15.48 -5.76
N PRO A 54 14.42 -14.97 -6.85
CA PRO A 54 14.89 -13.78 -7.54
C PRO A 54 15.01 -12.59 -6.56
N GLU A 55 16.11 -11.83 -6.64
CA GLU A 55 16.33 -10.63 -5.82
C GLU A 55 15.17 -9.63 -5.94
N ASP A 56 14.60 -9.47 -7.14
CA ASP A 56 13.48 -8.58 -7.42
C ASP A 56 12.23 -8.90 -6.55
N LEU A 57 11.98 -10.19 -6.29
CA LEU A 57 10.84 -10.62 -5.47
C LEU A 57 11.10 -10.40 -3.98
N LEU A 58 12.35 -10.55 -3.55
CA LEU A 58 12.75 -10.25 -2.17
C LEU A 58 12.67 -8.75 -1.88
N GLU A 59 13.06 -7.91 -2.84
CA GLU A 59 12.95 -6.46 -2.71
C GLU A 59 11.48 -6.01 -2.62
N GLU A 60 10.59 -6.56 -3.46
CA GLU A 60 9.14 -6.26 -3.39
C GLU A 60 8.48 -6.69 -2.07
N GLU A 61 8.96 -7.77 -1.45
CA GLU A 61 8.47 -8.22 -0.14
C GLU A 61 8.92 -7.31 1.00
N VAL A 62 10.07 -6.64 0.86
CA VAL A 62 10.64 -5.77 1.89
C VAL A 62 10.18 -4.31 1.73
N TYR A 63 10.11 -3.81 0.50
CA TYR A 63 9.79 -2.43 0.21
C TYR A 63 8.94 -2.28 -1.05
N LYS A 64 7.86 -1.50 -0.96
CA LYS A 64 7.06 -1.13 -2.12
C LYS A 64 6.66 0.33 -2.08
N GLU A 65 6.87 1.03 -3.19
CA GLU A 65 6.48 2.42 -3.37
C GLU A 65 5.49 2.57 -4.53
N PHE A 66 4.41 3.32 -4.29
CA PHE A 66 3.44 3.67 -5.31
C PHE A 66 3.28 5.19 -5.38
N ASP A 67 3.33 5.73 -6.60
CA ASP A 67 3.10 7.14 -6.86
C ASP A 67 1.84 7.34 -7.70
N PHE A 68 0.93 8.15 -7.19
CA PHE A 68 -0.32 8.51 -7.86
C PHE A 68 -0.48 10.02 -7.96
N ILE A 69 -1.11 10.47 -9.05
CA ILE A 69 -1.56 11.86 -9.20
C ILE A 69 -3.05 11.91 -8.88
N LEU A 70 -3.46 12.81 -7.99
CA LEU A 70 -4.85 13.00 -7.58
C LEU A 70 -5.32 14.43 -7.84
N CYS A 71 -6.57 14.55 -8.29
CA CYS A 71 -7.27 15.84 -8.30
C CYS A 71 -7.72 16.22 -6.87
N PRO A 72 -8.07 17.49 -6.61
CA PRO A 72 -8.43 17.97 -5.27
C PRO A 72 -9.54 17.14 -4.59
N ARG A 73 -10.58 16.79 -5.34
CA ARG A 73 -11.68 15.94 -4.86
C ARG A 73 -11.22 14.53 -4.47
N CYS A 74 -10.39 13.91 -5.30
CA CYS A 74 -9.91 12.54 -5.03
C CYS A 74 -8.93 12.50 -3.86
N LYS A 75 -8.16 13.57 -3.65
CA LYS A 75 -7.31 13.76 -2.48
C LYS A 75 -8.14 13.76 -1.19
N GLU A 76 -9.22 14.54 -1.12
CA GLU A 76 -10.09 14.58 0.05
C GLU A 76 -10.68 13.21 0.40
N ILE A 77 -11.21 12.50 -0.58
CA ILE A 77 -11.79 11.17 -0.35
C ILE A 77 -10.72 10.18 0.11
N TYR A 78 -9.51 10.24 -0.46
CA TYR A 78 -8.42 9.37 -0.02
C TYR A 78 -7.98 9.69 1.42
N CYS A 79 -7.83 10.97 1.78
CA CYS A 79 -7.51 11.37 3.14
C CYS A 79 -8.60 10.96 4.16
N ALA A 80 -9.87 10.91 3.76
CA ALA A 80 -10.96 10.49 4.63
C ALA A 80 -10.98 8.97 4.88
N ASN A 81 -10.60 8.16 3.88
CA ASN A 81 -10.56 6.71 3.99
C ASN A 81 -9.45 6.12 3.10
N PRO A 82 -8.19 6.11 3.58
CA PRO A 82 -7.04 5.71 2.78
C PRO A 82 -7.03 4.21 2.46
N LEU A 83 -7.64 3.40 3.33
CA LEU A 83 -7.75 1.94 3.19
C LEU A 83 -9.04 1.49 2.50
N TYR A 84 -9.91 2.44 2.12
CA TYR A 84 -11.23 2.18 1.53
C TYR A 84 -12.05 1.15 2.31
N LEU A 85 -11.95 1.17 3.65
CA LEU A 85 -12.69 0.25 4.51
C LEU A 85 -14.18 0.59 4.45
N PRO A 86 -15.08 -0.42 4.47
CA PRO A 86 -16.50 -0.15 4.59
C PRO A 86 -16.73 0.62 5.89
N LEU A 87 -17.39 1.77 5.78
CA LEU A 87 -17.85 2.48 6.96
C LEU A 87 -18.85 1.55 7.63
N GLY A 88 -18.52 1.07 8.84
CA GLY A 88 -19.35 0.12 9.56
C GLY A 88 -20.78 0.65 9.64
N ASP A 89 -21.75 -0.22 9.38
CA ASP A 89 -23.16 0.08 9.57
C ASP A 89 -23.37 0.44 11.05
N VAL A 90 -23.30 1.73 11.38
CA VAL A 90 -23.76 2.22 12.67
C VAL A 90 -25.26 2.00 12.64
N LYS A 91 -25.69 0.85 13.17
CA LYS A 91 -27.08 0.67 13.59
C LYS A 91 -27.34 1.78 14.61
N LEU A 92 -28.02 2.82 14.17
CA LEU A 92 -28.66 3.77 15.05
C LEU A 92 -29.72 2.98 15.79
N ASP A 93 -29.36 2.44 16.95
CA ASP A 93 -30.31 1.89 17.90
C ASP A 93 -31.17 3.07 18.37
N ASN A 94 -32.26 3.31 17.63
CA ASN A 94 -33.32 4.23 18.00
C ASN A 94 -34.08 3.65 19.20
N ASN A 95 -33.49 3.78 20.39
CA ASN A 95 -34.19 3.65 21.66
C ASN A 95 -34.07 4.99 22.40
N VAL A 96 -34.97 5.91 22.04
CA VAL A 96 -35.38 7.04 22.88
C VAL A 96 -36.89 6.93 23.08
#